data_AF-A0A3D2SIA7-F1
#
_entry.id   AF-A0A3D2SIA7-F1
#
_cell.length_a   1.000
_cell.length_b   1.000
_cell.length_c   1.000
_cell.angle_alpha   90.00
_cell.angle_beta   90.00
_cell.angle_gamma   90.00
#
_symmetry.space_group_name_H-M   'P 1'
#
loop_
_entity.id
_entity.type
_entity.pdbx_description
1 polymer ?
#
loop_
_entity_poly.entity_id
_entity_poly.type
_entity_poly.pdbx_seq_one_letter_code
_entity_poly.pdbx_strand_id
1 'polypeptide(L)'
;QIKINQYDRYLNWSMQTLPVPPDQAMKLVSNMHIIPANPDIAKQITQVKRGDLVRLKGELVEVKDNNLVWTSSLAPGGVGDGACEVFRVHSIQWIERQKI
;
A
#
# COMPACT_ATOMS: atom_id res chain seq x y z
N GLN A 1 -2.78 15.47 11.36
CA GLN A 1 -1.71 15.14 10.38
C GLN A 1 -1.13 13.78 10.73
N ILE A 2 -0.96 12.88 9.76
CA ILE A 2 -0.34 11.56 9.98
C ILE A 2 1.19 11.67 9.82
N LYS A 3 1.94 11.07 10.75
CA LYS A 3 3.39 10.85 10.65
C LYS A 3 3.62 9.39 10.24
N ILE A 4 4.44 9.17 9.21
CA ILE A 4 4.73 7.85 8.65
C ILE A 4 6.25 7.70 8.60
N ASN A 5 6.76 6.58 9.08
CA ASN A 5 8.13 6.15 8.95
C ASN A 5 8.14 4.68 8.52
N GLN A 6 8.78 4.37 7.40
CA GLN A 6 8.86 3.02 6.87
C GLN A 6 10.33 2.65 6.67
N TYR A 7 10.73 1.49 7.17
CA TYR A 7 12.09 0.96 7.00
C TYR A 7 12.03 -0.55 6.90
N ASP A 8 12.75 -1.11 5.91
CA ASP A 8 12.70 -2.54 5.58
C ASP A 8 11.23 -3.04 5.45
N ARG A 9 10.82 -4.00 6.28
CA ARG A 9 9.44 -4.52 6.30
C ARG A 9 8.53 -3.86 7.34
N TYR A 10 9.01 -2.84 8.05
CA TYR A 10 8.28 -2.17 9.13
C TYR A 10 7.65 -0.85 8.67
N LEU A 11 6.36 -0.69 9.01
CA LEU A 11 5.62 0.57 8.85
C LEU A 11 5.21 1.07 10.23
N ASN A 12 5.80 2.19 10.64
CA ASN A 12 5.42 2.90 11.86
C ASN A 12 4.65 4.15 11.47
N TRP A 13 3.46 4.31 12.03
CA TRP A 13 2.68 5.51 11.81
C TRP A 13 2.04 5.99 13.11
N SER A 14 1.84 7.30 13.22
CA SER A 14 1.15 7.91 14.36
C SER A 14 0.30 9.08 13.90
N MET A 15 -0.79 9.30 14.62
CA MET A 15 -1.72 10.39 14.37
C MET A 15 -2.27 10.88 15.71
N GLN A 16 -2.29 12.20 15.91
CA GLN A 16 -2.72 12.79 17.18
C GLN A 16 -4.22 12.55 17.47
N THR A 17 -5.04 12.51 16.42
CA THR A 17 -6.49 12.26 16.52
C THR A 17 -6.88 11.33 15.39
N LEU A 18 -7.40 10.16 15.72
CA LEU A 18 -7.87 9.21 14.73
C LEU A 18 -9.29 9.60 14.28
N PRO A 19 -9.57 9.65 12.97
CA PRO A 19 -10.91 9.95 12.46
C PRO A 19 -11.89 8.77 12.59
N VAL A 20 -11.37 7.59 12.95
CA VAL A 20 -12.09 6.33 13.13
C VAL A 20 -11.54 5.60 14.37
N PRO A 21 -12.25 4.59 14.93
CA PRO A 21 -11.73 3.82 16.05
C PRO A 21 -10.35 3.20 15.76
N PRO A 22 -9.48 3.02 16.80
CA PRO A 22 -8.12 2.50 16.63
C PRO A 22 -8.04 1.20 15.81
N ASP A 23 -8.87 0.22 16.12
CA ASP A 23 -8.88 -1.08 15.44
C ASP A 23 -9.21 -0.98 13.94
N GLN A 24 -10.01 0.02 13.56
CA GLN A 24 -10.32 0.30 12.17
C GLN A 24 -9.17 1.06 11.51
N ALA A 25 -8.58 2.04 12.19
CA ALA A 25 -7.45 2.80 11.67
C ALA A 25 -6.25 1.89 11.36
N MET A 26 -5.98 0.90 12.22
CA MET A 26 -4.92 -0.09 12.01
C MET A 26 -5.10 -0.92 10.73
N LYS A 27 -6.34 -1.16 10.29
CA LYS A 27 -6.65 -1.90 9.05
C LYS A 27 -6.58 -1.02 7.80
N LEU A 28 -6.61 0.31 7.96
CA LEU A 28 -6.60 1.28 6.87
C LEU A 28 -5.19 1.79 6.53
N VAL A 29 -4.20 1.48 7.38
CA VAL A 29 -2.81 1.84 7.18
C VAL A 29 -1.98 0.56 7.08
N SER A 30 -1.70 0.12 5.86
CA SER A 30 -0.94 -1.10 5.59
C SER A 30 0.39 -0.83 4.88
N ASN A 31 1.35 -1.72 5.10
CA ASN A 31 2.62 -1.75 4.37
C ASN A 31 2.43 -2.55 3.07
N MET A 32 2.11 -1.85 1.96
CA MET A 32 1.87 -2.47 0.66
C MET A 32 3.10 -2.36 -0.26
N HIS A 33 3.39 -3.42 -1.01
CA HIS A 33 4.32 -3.42 -2.14
C HIS A 33 3.54 -3.53 -3.45
N ILE A 34 3.76 -2.60 -4.37
CA ILE A 34 2.99 -2.51 -5.62
C ILE A 34 3.80 -3.07 -6.79
N ILE A 35 3.18 -3.98 -7.55
CA ILE A 35 3.69 -4.47 -8.83
C ILE A 35 2.81 -3.89 -9.95
N PRO A 36 3.32 -2.99 -10.81
CA PRO A 36 2.55 -2.54 -11.96
C PRO A 36 2.30 -3.68 -12.96
N ALA A 37 1.06 -3.83 -13.44
CA ALA A 37 0.70 -4.88 -14.40
C ALA A 37 1.34 -4.70 -15.78
N ASN A 38 1.73 -3.46 -16.13
CA ASN A 38 2.40 -3.10 -17.38
C ASN A 38 3.14 -1.75 -17.25
N PRO A 39 3.98 -1.36 -18.23
CA PRO A 39 4.76 -0.11 -18.18
C PRO A 39 3.92 1.17 -18.09
N ASP A 40 2.71 1.20 -18.65
CA ASP A 40 1.86 2.39 -18.61
C ASP A 40 1.23 2.61 -17.23
N ILE A 41 0.87 1.53 -16.54
CA ILE A 41 0.45 1.59 -15.14
C ILE A 41 1.62 2.02 -14.24
N ALA A 42 2.84 1.55 -14.53
CA ALA A 42 4.03 1.97 -13.79
C ALA A 42 4.22 3.49 -13.89
N LYS A 43 4.16 4.04 -15.12
CA LYS A 43 4.26 5.50 -15.34
C LYS A 43 3.21 6.27 -14.55
N GLN A 44 1.96 5.81 -14.54
CA GLN A 44 0.90 6.48 -13.78
C GLN A 44 1.16 6.41 -12.27
N ILE A 45 1.50 5.24 -11.72
CA ILE A 45 1.76 5.09 -10.27
C ILE A 45 2.89 6.02 -9.81
N THR A 46 3.93 6.22 -10.62
CA THR A 46 5.04 7.16 -10.27
C THR A 46 4.62 8.62 -10.17
N GLN A 47 3.44 8.99 -10.70
CA GLN A 47 2.90 10.35 -10.58
C GLN A 47 2.15 10.58 -9.26
N VAL A 48 1.87 9.53 -8.49
CA VAL A 48 1.21 9.64 -7.19
C VAL A 48 2.14 10.37 -6.24
N LYS A 49 1.60 11.35 -5.54
CA LYS A 49 2.34 12.12 -4.57
C LYS A 49 1.65 12.09 -3.21
N ARG A 50 2.42 12.41 -2.16
CA ARG A 50 1.87 12.52 -0.80
C ARG A 50 0.70 13.51 -0.79
N GLY A 51 -0.45 13.07 -0.27
CA GLY A 51 -1.67 13.89 -0.21
C GLY A 51 -2.67 13.62 -1.33
N ASP A 52 -2.30 12.88 -2.37
CA ASP A 52 -3.28 12.42 -3.37
C ASP A 52 -4.22 11.37 -2.77
N LEU A 53 -5.49 11.41 -3.20
CA LEU A 53 -6.43 10.32 -2.99
C LEU A 53 -6.59 9.54 -4.30
N VAL A 54 -6.09 8.31 -4.31
CA VAL A 54 -6.16 7.43 -5.49
C VAL A 54 -6.91 6.15 -5.18
N ARG A 55 -7.61 5.63 -6.19
CA ARG A 55 -8.19 4.29 -6.19
C ARG A 55 -7.35 3.39 -7.08
N LEU A 56 -6.80 2.33 -6.48
CA LEU A 56 -6.09 1.27 -7.19
C LEU A 56 -7.02 0.07 -7.37
N LYS A 57 -6.89 -0.64 -8.49
CA LYS A 57 -7.50 -1.97 -8.70
C LYS A 57 -6.43 -2.96 -9.15
N GLY A 58 -6.52 -4.17 -8.62
CA GLY A 58 -5.46 -5.15 -8.73
C GLY A 58 -5.79 -6.46 -8.06
N GLU A 59 -4.80 -7.34 -8.02
CA GLU A 59 -4.85 -8.63 -7.34
C GLU A 59 -3.77 -8.70 -6.25
N LEU A 60 -4.06 -9.33 -5.12
CA LEU A 60 -3.00 -9.79 -4.21
C LEU A 60 -2.32 -11.00 -4.84
N VAL A 61 -0.99 -10.97 -4.90
CA VAL A 61 -0.21 -12.00 -5.61
C VAL A 61 0.88 -12.57 -4.71
N GLU A 62 1.26 -13.81 -4.97
CA GLU A 62 2.48 -14.42 -4.44
C GLU A 62 3.53 -14.45 -5.55
N VAL A 63 4.75 -13.98 -5.28
CA VAL A 63 5.85 -14.00 -6.25
C VAL A 63 6.86 -15.06 -5.85
N LYS A 64 7.09 -16.01 -6.75
CA LYS A 64 8.12 -17.06 -6.64
C LYS A 64 9.17 -16.82 -7.70
N ASP A 65 10.39 -16.49 -7.29
CA ASP A 65 11.52 -16.34 -8.20
C ASP A 65 12.75 -17.09 -7.65
N ASN A 66 13.14 -18.17 -8.30
CA ASN A 66 14.28 -19.03 -7.91
C ASN A 66 14.24 -19.40 -6.41
N ASN A 67 15.23 -18.94 -5.62
CA ASN A 67 15.33 -19.18 -4.17
C ASN A 67 14.64 -18.10 -3.32
N LEU A 68 13.97 -17.13 -3.96
CA LEU A 68 13.29 -16.02 -3.31
C LEU A 68 11.77 -16.23 -3.39
N VAL A 69 11.17 -16.51 -2.24
CA VAL A 69 9.71 -16.49 -2.07
C VAL A 69 9.35 -15.19 -1.38
N TRP A 70 8.69 -14.28 -2.09
CA TRP A 70 8.01 -13.15 -1.46
C TRP A 70 6.62 -13.61 -1.05
N THR A 71 6.54 -14.17 0.17
CA THR A 71 5.27 -14.58 0.77
C THR A 71 4.47 -13.32 1.11
N SER A 72 3.46 -13.02 0.29
CA SER A 72 2.48 -11.97 0.57
C SER A 72 1.52 -12.46 1.65
N SER A 73 1.09 -11.56 2.54
CA SER A 73 -0.21 -11.77 3.18
C SER A 73 -1.26 -11.79 2.08
N LEU A 74 -1.94 -12.92 1.88
CA LEU A 74 -3.10 -13.01 0.97
C LEU A 74 -4.40 -12.59 1.68
N ALA A 75 -4.31 -12.18 2.96
CA ALA A 75 -5.41 -11.64 3.74
C ALA A 75 -5.29 -10.10 3.81
N PRO A 76 -6.31 -9.36 3.34
CA PRO A 76 -6.36 -7.90 3.48
C PRO A 76 -6.29 -7.47 4.96
N GLY A 77 -5.42 -6.51 5.28
CA GLY A 77 -5.35 -5.90 6.62
C GLY A 77 -4.62 -6.75 7.66
N GLY A 78 -3.64 -7.54 7.23
CA GLY A 78 -2.71 -8.21 8.14
C GLY A 78 -1.97 -7.22 9.04
N VAL A 79 -1.75 -7.58 10.30
CA VAL A 79 -0.93 -6.83 11.26
C VAL A 79 0.15 -7.78 11.78
N GLY A 80 1.41 -7.34 11.87
CA GLY A 80 2.54 -8.12 12.40
C GLY A 80 3.61 -8.47 11.36
N ASP A 81 4.63 -9.23 11.78
CA ASP A 81 5.72 -9.68 10.92
C ASP A 81 5.17 -10.59 9.80
N GLY A 82 5.40 -10.21 8.54
CA GLY A 82 4.86 -10.93 7.37
C GLY A 82 3.55 -10.37 6.80
N ALA A 83 2.99 -9.30 7.37
CA ALA A 83 1.78 -8.65 6.87
C ALA A 83 1.96 -7.84 5.56
N CYS A 84 3.12 -7.92 4.91
CA CYS A 84 3.36 -7.23 3.65
C CYS A 84 2.45 -7.80 2.56
N GLU A 85 1.59 -6.95 2.01
CA GLU A 85 0.73 -7.28 0.88
C GLU A 85 1.47 -6.96 -0.42
N VAL A 86 1.62 -7.93 -1.31
CA VAL A 86 2.11 -7.72 -2.67
C VAL A 86 0.91 -7.56 -3.59
N PHE A 87 0.70 -6.34 -4.08
CA PHE A 87 -0.48 -5.95 -4.82
C PHE A 87 -0.12 -5.64 -6.28
N ARG A 88 -0.55 -6.52 -7.19
CA ARG A 88 -0.38 -6.32 -8.63
C ARG A 88 -1.48 -5.38 -9.14
N VAL A 89 -1.12 -4.16 -9.50
CA VAL A 89 -2.05 -3.11 -9.90
C VAL A 89 -2.23 -3.09 -11.41
N HIS A 90 -3.46 -3.19 -11.88
CA HIS A 90 -3.80 -3.08 -13.30
C HIS A 90 -4.58 -1.79 -13.63
N SER A 91 -4.98 -1.00 -12.63
CA SER A 91 -5.66 0.29 -12.83
C SER A 91 -5.41 1.25 -11.68
N ILE A 92 -5.26 2.53 -12.00
CA ILE A 92 -5.19 3.65 -11.06
C ILE A 92 -6.14 4.77 -11.49
N GLN A 93 -6.82 5.37 -10.53
CA GLN A 93 -7.71 6.51 -10.74
C GLN A 93 -7.47 7.55 -9.64
N TRP A 94 -7.18 8.80 -10.00
CA TRP A 94 -7.19 9.90 -9.02
C TRP A 94 -8.63 10.28 -8.71
N ILE A 95 -8.98 10.21 -7.43
CA ILE A 95 -10.23 10.76 -6.89
C ILE A 95 -10.00 12.23 -6.54
N GLU A 96 -8.85 12.53 -5.92
CA GLU A 96 -8.42 13.88 -5.59
C GLU A 96 -6.92 14.00 -5.85
N ARG A 97 -6.52 15.07 -6.55
CA ARG A 97 -5.12 15.47 -6.66
C ARG A 97 -4.86 16.52 -5.60
N GLN A 98 -3.73 16.38 -4.89
CA GLN A 98 -3.35 17.42 -3.94
C GLN A 98 -3.30 18.79 -4.62
N LYS A 99 -3.80 19.80 -3.92
CA LYS A 99 -3.64 21.21 -4.27
C LYS A 99 -2.43 21.71 -3.49
N ILE A 100 -1.25 21.61 -4.09
CA ILE A 100 -0.07 22.33 -3.58
C ILE A 100 -0.16 23.75 -4.09
#